data_AF-A0AAD8HEK5-F1
#
_entry.id   AF-A0AAD8HEK5-F1
#
_cell.length_a   1.000
_cell.length_b   1.000
_cell.length_c   1.000
_cell.angle_alpha   90.00
_cell.angle_beta   90.00
_cell.angle_gamma   90.00
#
_symmetry.space_group_name_H-M   'P 1'
#
loop_
_entity.id
_entity.type
_entity.pdbx_description
1 polymer ?
#
loop_
_entity_poly.entity_id
_entity_poly.type
_entity_poly.pdbx_seq_one_letter_code
_entity_poly.pdbx_strand_id
1 'polypeptide(L)'
;MLCKRSHHKIDNDVVLGYHYNVADIRLAQHIEKGNEDGLFISSVASSQNLWALIMDAGTGFSDQVYELSPFFLHKEWIQENLEKSYYISEVAGANNGSSLVVMSKGQSWI
;
A
#
# COMPACT_ATOMS: atom_id res chain seq x y z
N MET A 1 7.28 18.25 20.43
CA MET A 1 5.95 18.64 19.91
C MET A 1 5.02 17.46 20.10
N LEU A 2 4.02 17.62 20.98
CA LEU A 2 3.01 16.61 21.30
C LEU A 2 1.87 16.69 20.26
N CYS A 3 1.50 15.58 19.64
CA CYS A 3 0.20 15.44 18.97
C CYS A 3 -0.69 14.53 19.83
N LYS A 4 -1.88 15.03 20.21
CA LYS A 4 -2.78 14.42 21.19
C LYS A 4 -3.51 13.20 20.64
N ARG A 5 -3.77 12.23 21.53
CA ARG A 5 -4.74 11.13 21.37
C ARG A 5 -6.14 11.68 21.04
N SER A 6 -6.80 11.08 20.06
CA SER A 6 -8.27 11.04 19.97
C SER A 6 -8.70 9.60 19.73
N HIS A 7 -9.48 9.05 20.66
CA HIS A 7 -10.22 7.81 20.47
C HIS A 7 -11.37 8.11 19.50
N HIS A 8 -11.27 7.62 18.27
CA HIS A 8 -12.42 7.47 17.38
C HIS A 8 -12.47 6.00 16.97
N LYS A 9 -13.54 5.31 17.39
CA LYS A 9 -13.98 4.07 16.77
C LYS A 9 -14.22 4.39 15.29
N ILE A 10 -13.42 3.80 14.42
CA ILE A 10 -13.73 3.75 13.00
C ILE A 10 -14.44 2.42 12.81
N ASP A 11 -15.76 2.48 12.93
CA ASP A 11 -16.68 1.37 12.70
C ASP A 11 -16.83 1.19 11.18
N ASN A 12 -16.48 -0.01 10.72
CA ASN A 12 -16.89 -0.68 9.47
C ASN A 12 -16.25 -0.22 8.14
N ASP A 13 -15.68 -1.20 7.43
CA ASP A 13 -15.05 -1.17 6.08
C ASP A 13 -13.60 -0.71 5.92
N VAL A 14 -12.87 -0.50 7.02
CA VAL A 14 -11.40 -0.51 6.94
C VAL A 14 -10.93 -1.93 7.27
N VAL A 15 -10.35 -2.64 6.29
CA VAL A 15 -9.59 -3.88 6.59
C VAL A 15 -8.32 -3.48 7.33
N LEU A 16 -8.48 -3.11 8.61
CA LEU A 16 -7.40 -2.89 9.58
C LEU A 16 -6.89 -4.26 10.00
N GLY A 17 -6.13 -4.91 9.12
CA GLY A 17 -5.34 -6.07 9.46
C GLY A 17 -4.16 -5.68 10.36
N TYR A 18 -4.40 -5.39 11.64
CA TYR A 18 -3.34 -5.32 12.65
C TYR A 18 -2.77 -6.72 12.91
N HIS A 19 -1.94 -7.21 12.00
CA HIS A 19 -1.14 -8.41 12.23
C HIS A 19 0.25 -8.00 12.71
N TYR A 20 0.42 -7.95 14.04
CA TYR A 20 1.74 -8.12 14.64
C TYR A 20 2.28 -9.47 14.14
N ASN A 21 3.40 -9.47 13.40
CA ASN A 21 3.96 -10.60 12.62
C ASN A 21 3.32 -10.90 11.24
N VAL A 22 3.14 -9.89 10.38
CA VAL A 22 3.17 -10.17 8.93
C VAL A 22 4.63 -10.38 8.52
N ALA A 23 5.09 -11.63 8.55
CA ALA A 23 6.21 -12.02 7.68
C ALA A 23 5.78 -11.77 6.23
N ASP A 24 6.70 -11.34 5.36
CA ASP A 24 6.50 -10.93 3.94
C ASP A 24 5.45 -11.75 3.16
N ILE A 25 5.28 -13.03 3.51
CA ILE A 25 4.33 -14.00 2.94
C ILE A 25 2.84 -13.62 3.07
N ARG A 26 2.41 -12.86 4.09
CA ARG A 26 0.96 -12.59 4.30
C ARG A 26 0.47 -11.24 3.77
N LEU A 27 1.37 -10.37 3.32
CA LEU A 27 1.03 -9.08 2.73
C LEU A 27 0.28 -9.28 1.40
N ALA A 28 0.82 -10.17 0.56
CA ALA A 28 0.25 -10.44 -0.75
C ALA A 28 -1.18 -10.99 -0.69
N GLN A 29 -1.47 -11.86 0.29
CA GLN A 29 -2.80 -12.43 0.49
C GLN A 29 -3.85 -11.38 0.88
N HIS A 30 -3.48 -10.36 1.66
CA HIS A 30 -4.42 -9.30 2.04
C HIS A 30 -4.72 -8.38 0.86
N ILE A 31 -3.71 -8.08 0.04
CA ILE A 31 -3.91 -7.26 -1.15
C ILE A 31 -4.70 -8.02 -2.21
N GLU A 32 -4.42 -9.30 -2.43
CA GLU A 32 -5.18 -10.14 -3.36
C GLU A 32 -6.65 -10.21 -2.97
N LYS A 33 -6.95 -10.46 -1.69
CA LYS A 33 -8.32 -10.43 -1.19
C LYS A 33 -8.98 -9.05 -1.32
N GLY A 34 -8.24 -7.98 -1.02
CA GLY A 34 -8.73 -6.61 -1.22
C GLY A 34 -9.07 -6.31 -2.67
N ASN A 35 -8.21 -6.73 -3.60
CA ASN A 35 -8.42 -6.59 -5.04
C ASN A 35 -9.64 -7.41 -5.53
N GLU A 36 -9.87 -8.62 -4.98
CA GLU A 36 -11.09 -9.40 -5.24
C GLU A 36 -12.36 -8.66 -4.78
N ASP A 37 -12.27 -7.96 -3.64
CA ASP A 37 -13.34 -7.12 -3.09
C ASP A 37 -13.43 -5.73 -3.79
N GLY A 38 -12.60 -5.46 -4.82
CA GLY A 38 -12.56 -4.19 -5.56
C GLY A 38 -11.97 -3.02 -4.76
N LEU A 39 -11.22 -3.30 -3.69
CA LEU A 39 -10.52 -2.33 -2.87
C LEU A 39 -9.11 -2.10 -3.43
N PHE A 40 -8.70 -0.84 -3.51
CA PHE A 40 -7.33 -0.47 -3.89
C PHE A 40 -6.60 0.17 -2.72
N ILE A 41 -5.28 -0.01 -2.66
CA ILE A 41 -4.41 0.63 -1.68
C ILE A 41 -4.50 2.15 -1.85
N SER A 42 -4.95 2.83 -0.81
CA SER A 42 -5.04 4.30 -0.75
C SER A 42 -3.92 4.92 0.07
N SER A 43 -3.31 4.17 0.99
CA SER A 43 -2.16 4.66 1.76
C SER A 43 -1.32 3.52 2.32
N VAL A 44 -0.01 3.74 2.41
CA VAL A 44 0.96 2.81 2.98
C VAL A 44 1.82 3.52 4.02
N ALA A 45 2.03 2.88 5.16
CA ALA A 45 3.01 3.32 6.14
C ALA A 45 3.85 2.15 6.64
N SER A 46 5.08 2.44 7.04
CA SER A 46 5.99 1.46 7.63
C SER A 46 6.52 1.97 8.96
N SER A 47 6.79 1.05 9.89
CA SER A 47 7.56 1.34 11.10
C SER A 47 8.36 0.12 11.49
N GLN A 48 9.68 0.30 11.66
CA GLN A 48 10.61 -0.81 11.86
C GLN A 48 10.54 -1.77 10.65
N ASN A 49 10.01 -2.98 10.86
CA ASN A 49 9.76 -4.00 9.84
C ASN A 49 8.27 -4.37 9.77
N LEU A 50 7.38 -3.48 10.20
CA LEU A 50 5.93 -3.64 10.13
C LEU A 50 5.36 -2.72 9.05
N TRP A 51 4.35 -3.22 8.35
CA TRP A 51 3.63 -2.51 7.30
C TRP A 51 2.19 -2.26 7.72
N ALA A 52 1.71 -1.06 7.47
CA ALA A 52 0.31 -0.67 7.60
C ALA A 52 -0.20 -0.32 6.19
N LEU A 53 -1.28 -1.00 5.79
CA LEU A 53 -1.94 -0.82 4.51
C LEU A 53 -3.37 -0.33 4.76
N ILE A 54 -3.75 0.72 4.05
CA ILE A 54 -5.13 1.21 4.00
C ILE A 54 -5.62 0.97 2.58
N MET A 55 -6.76 0.31 2.43
CA MET A 55 -7.41 0.05 1.15
C MET A 55 -8.83 0.61 1.16
N ASP A 56 -9.27 1.11 0.02
CA ASP A 56 -10.58 1.73 -0.19
C ASP A 56 -11.10 1.44 -1.61
N ALA A 57 -12.42 1.26 -1.76
CA ALA A 57 -13.09 1.06 -3.05
C ALA A 57 -13.31 2.40 -3.80
N GLY A 58 -13.25 3.54 -3.10
CA GLY A 58 -13.56 4.86 -3.63
C GLY A 58 -12.42 5.60 -4.35
N THR A 59 -11.28 4.95 -4.61
CA THR A 59 -10.07 5.62 -5.12
C THR A 59 -10.15 6.06 -6.59
N GLY A 60 -11.08 5.47 -7.37
CA GLY A 60 -11.19 5.70 -8.80
C GLY A 60 -10.05 5.07 -9.61
N PHE A 61 -9.23 4.21 -9.02
CA PHE A 61 -8.23 3.45 -9.76
C PHE A 61 -8.88 2.33 -10.59
N SER A 62 -8.30 2.04 -11.75
CA SER A 62 -8.74 0.93 -12.61
C SER A 62 -7.88 -0.32 -12.44
N ASP A 63 -6.61 -0.14 -12.08
CA ASP A 63 -5.64 -1.22 -11.91
C ASP A 63 -4.54 -0.76 -10.93
N GLN A 64 -3.97 -1.68 -10.17
CA GLN A 64 -2.95 -1.38 -9.18
C GLN A 64 -1.95 -2.52 -9.03
N VAL A 65 -0.67 -2.16 -9.00
CA VAL A 65 0.46 -3.06 -8.79
C VAL A 65 1.28 -2.59 -7.60
N TYR A 66 1.87 -3.54 -6.89
CA TYR A 66 2.74 -3.25 -5.76
C TYR A 66 3.98 -4.15 -5.81
N GLU A 67 5.08 -3.67 -5.27
CA GLU A 67 6.29 -4.46 -5.10
C GLU A 67 6.96 -4.17 -3.77
N LEU A 68 7.20 -5.25 -3.01
CA LEU A 68 8.03 -5.22 -1.82
C LEU A 68 9.45 -5.65 -2.20
N SER A 69 10.34 -4.68 -2.34
CA SER A 69 11.75 -4.94 -2.67
C SER A 69 12.62 -4.90 -1.41
N PRO A 70 13.62 -5.78 -1.28
CA PRO A 70 14.62 -5.69 -0.21
C PRO A 70 15.56 -4.49 -0.38
N PHE A 71 15.53 -3.82 -1.54
CA PHE A 71 16.29 -2.62 -1.84
C PHE A 71 15.39 -1.40 -1.79
N PHE A 72 15.98 -0.24 -1.48
CA PHE A 72 15.28 1.02 -1.51
C PHE A 72 15.02 1.44 -2.96
N LEU A 73 13.75 1.49 -3.35
CA LEU A 73 13.26 1.86 -4.68
C LEU A 73 13.83 1.00 -5.80
N HIS A 74 13.13 -0.08 -6.13
CA HIS A 74 13.51 -0.96 -7.23
C HIS A 74 13.35 -0.25 -8.58
N LYS A 75 14.43 0.38 -9.05
CA LYS A 75 14.43 1.26 -10.22
C LYS A 75 13.91 0.55 -11.48
N GLU A 76 14.37 -0.66 -11.75
CA GLU A 76 13.99 -1.41 -12.95
C GLU A 76 12.48 -1.69 -12.97
N TRP A 77 11.92 -2.19 -11.87
CA TRP A 77 10.49 -2.42 -11.76
C TRP A 77 9.66 -1.14 -11.89
N ILE A 78 10.09 -0.04 -11.28
CA ILE A 78 9.41 1.26 -11.41
C ILE A 78 9.42 1.71 -12.87
N GLN A 79 10.55 1.63 -13.56
CA GLN A 79 10.66 2.04 -14.96
C GLN A 79 9.76 1.19 -15.88
N GLU A 80 9.76 -0.13 -15.70
CA GLU A 80 8.88 -1.02 -16.47
C GLU A 80 7.40 -0.72 -16.27
N ASN A 81 6.98 -0.39 -15.05
CA ASN A 81 5.58 -0.09 -14.76
C ASN A 81 5.18 1.32 -15.20
N LEU A 82 6.10 2.29 -15.14
CA LEU A 82 5.90 3.62 -15.74
C LEU A 82 5.66 3.50 -17.26
N GLU A 83 6.42 2.67 -17.97
CA GLU A 83 6.21 2.41 -19.41
C GLU A 83 4.85 1.76 -19.69
N LYS A 84 4.36 0.93 -18.76
CA LYS A 84 3.02 0.33 -18.81
C LYS A 84 1.90 1.32 -18.43
N SER A 85 2.19 2.61 -18.24
CA SER A 85 1.25 3.66 -17.81
C SER A 85 0.74 3.53 -16.37
N TYR A 86 1.47 2.86 -15.48
CA TYR A 86 1.23 2.99 -14.04
C TYR A 86 1.93 4.23 -13.50
N TYR A 87 1.31 4.88 -12.52
CA TYR A 87 1.89 6.02 -11.81
C TYR A 87 2.13 5.64 -10.35
N ILE A 88 3.21 6.14 -9.77
CA ILE A 88 3.48 5.94 -8.34
C ILE A 88 2.37 6.62 -7.55
N SER A 89 1.59 5.84 -6.81
CA SER A 89 0.55 6.34 -5.91
C SER A 89 1.07 6.44 -4.49
N GLU A 90 1.76 5.41 -4.00
CA GLU A 90 2.23 5.34 -2.62
C GLU A 90 3.62 4.69 -2.52
N VAL A 91 4.38 5.08 -1.50
CA VAL A 91 5.71 4.51 -1.22
C VAL A 91 6.00 4.53 0.26
N ALA A 92 6.56 3.43 0.78
CA ALA A 92 7.02 3.36 2.16
C ALA A 92 8.31 2.56 2.28
N GLY A 93 9.21 2.98 3.16
CA GLY A 93 10.51 2.35 3.39
C GLY A 93 10.62 1.80 4.81
N ALA A 94 11.08 0.56 4.95
CA ALA A 94 11.34 -0.06 6.25
C ALA A 94 12.77 0.21 6.73
N ASN A 95 13.02 0.04 8.03
CA ASN A 95 14.32 0.33 8.64
C ASN A 95 15.42 -0.68 8.26
N ASN A 96 15.05 -1.79 7.63
CA ASN A 96 15.96 -2.82 7.11
C ASN A 96 16.44 -2.52 5.67
N GLY A 97 16.04 -1.39 5.08
CA GLY A 97 16.36 -1.01 3.70
C GLY A 97 15.38 -1.53 2.66
N SER A 98 14.39 -2.34 3.06
CA SER A 98 13.30 -2.77 2.17
C SER A 98 12.36 -1.61 1.89
N SER A 99 11.72 -1.62 0.73
CA SER A 99 10.72 -0.63 0.34
C SER A 99 9.52 -1.27 -0.33
N LEU A 100 8.34 -0.76 0.00
CA LEU A 100 7.09 -1.09 -0.67
C LEU A 100 6.73 0.08 -1.56
N VAL A 101 6.62 -0.19 -2.86
CA VAL A 101 6.16 0.79 -3.84
C VAL A 101 4.83 0.31 -4.39
N VAL A 102 3.85 1.22 -4.43
CA VAL A 102 2.54 0.96 -5.03
C VAL A 102 2.38 1.91 -6.21
N MET A 103 1.97 1.35 -7.34
CA MET A 103 1.66 2.10 -8.54
C MET A 103 0.26 1.78 -9.03
N SER A 104 -0.50 2.78 -9.43
CA SER A 104 -1.87 2.63 -9.90
C SER A 104 -2.11 3.26 -11.27
N LYS A 105 -3.15 2.78 -11.93
CA LYS A 105 -3.70 3.27 -13.20
C LYS A 105 -5.09 3.82 -13.00
N GLY A 106 -5.49 4.71 -13.90
CA GLY A 106 -6.88 5.11 -14.02
C GLY A 106 -7.29 6.27 -13.14
N GLN A 107 -6.37 7.12 -12.67
CA GLN A 107 -6.77 8.41 -12.08
C GLN A 107 -7.48 9.27 -13.14
N SER A 108 -8.80 9.18 -13.15
CA SER A 108 -9.70 10.13 -13.77
C SER A 108 -9.75 11.36 -12.88
N TRP A 109 -8.71 12.20 -12.94
CA TRP A 109 -8.86 13.60 -12.53
C TRP A 109 -9.51 14.34 -13.71
N ILE A 110 -10.85 14.29 -13.78
CA ILE A 110 -11.64 15.17 -14.64
C ILE A 110 -12.54 16.00 -13.73
#